data_AF-A0AAU9PVE3-F1
#
_entry.id   AF-A0AAU9PVE3-F1
#
_cell.length_a   1.000
_cell.length_b   1.000
_cell.length_c   1.000
_cell.angle_alpha   90.00
_cell.angle_beta   90.00
_cell.angle_gamma   90.00
#
_symmetry.space_group_name_H-M   'P 1'
#
loop_
_entity.id
_entity.type
_entity.pdbx_description
1 polymer ?
#
loop_
_entity_poly.entity_id
_entity_poly.type
_entity_poly.pdbx_seq_one_letter_code
_entity_poly.pdbx_strand_id
1 'polypeptide(L)'
;MVDGSLYAPLQANPPPDENVTPMANAGVLSIFTFWWLNPLMIKGKSQVLDDKDIPKLRKEDTSEECYSSFMETLEKRRAKSVSGGHGDSDPPVLSTLFVWQRKELVITGIFALIKVLALASGPLILRAFIQLVQGNESFENEGYF
;
A
#
# COMPACT_ATOMS: atom_id res chain seq x y z
N MET A 1 -10.21 -36.74 -26.35
CA MET A 1 -11.21 -35.97 -25.58
C MET A 1 -10.52 -35.54 -24.30
N VAL A 2 -10.21 -34.26 -24.16
CA VAL A 2 -9.47 -33.71 -23.01
C VAL A 2 -10.48 -33.51 -21.88
N ASP A 3 -10.24 -34.15 -20.74
CA ASP A 3 -11.12 -34.16 -19.57
C ASP A 3 -11.39 -32.74 -19.06
N GLY A 4 -12.64 -32.27 -19.21
CA GLY A 4 -13.10 -30.98 -18.70
C GLY A 4 -13.19 -30.91 -17.17
N SER A 5 -12.82 -31.97 -16.45
CA SER A 5 -12.83 -32.04 -14.99
C SER A 5 -11.74 -31.19 -14.32
N LEU A 6 -10.67 -30.86 -15.06
CA LEU A 6 -9.54 -30.08 -14.52
C LEU A 6 -9.87 -28.59 -14.32
N TYR A 7 -10.88 -28.08 -15.03
CA TYR A 7 -11.32 -26.67 -14.95
C TYR A 7 -12.54 -26.46 -14.04
N ALA A 8 -13.17 -27.54 -13.57
CA ALA A 8 -14.30 -27.49 -12.65
C ALA A 8 -14.06 -26.66 -11.38
N PRO A 9 -12.88 -26.70 -10.72
CA PRO A 9 -12.64 -25.85 -9.54
C PRO A 9 -12.46 -24.36 -9.87
N LEU A 10 -12.27 -23.99 -11.15
CA LEU A 10 -12.12 -22.60 -11.60
C LEU A 10 -13.46 -21.94 -11.98
N GLN A 11 -14.51 -22.73 -12.22
CA GLN A 11 -15.86 -22.24 -12.58
C GLN A 11 -16.85 -22.24 -11.40
N ALA A 12 -16.41 -22.67 -10.22
CA ALA A 12 -17.24 -22.62 -9.03
C ALA A 12 -17.46 -21.16 -8.62
N ASN A 13 -18.69 -20.65 -8.76
CA ASN A 13 -19.10 -19.39 -8.16
C ASN A 13 -18.80 -19.46 -6.65
N PRO A 14 -18.03 -18.51 -6.08
CA PRO A 14 -17.72 -18.54 -4.65
C PRO A 14 -19.01 -18.43 -3.84
N PRO A 15 -19.18 -19.23 -2.78
CA PRO A 15 -20.36 -19.13 -1.93
C PRO A 15 -20.52 -17.70 -1.40
N PRO A 16 -21.76 -17.19 -1.29
CA PRO A 16 -21.99 -15.87 -0.74
C PRO A 16 -21.55 -15.89 0.74
N ASP A 17 -20.74 -14.92 1.13
CA ASP A 17 -20.21 -14.68 2.49
C ASP A 17 -18.92 -15.41 2.89
N GLU A 18 -17.96 -15.58 1.98
CA GLU A 18 -16.63 -16.09 2.32
C GLU A 18 -15.72 -15.04 2.97
N ASN A 19 -15.53 -15.15 4.30
CA ASN A 19 -14.37 -14.69 5.11
C ASN A 19 -13.43 -13.67 4.44
N VAL A 20 -13.97 -12.49 4.09
CA VAL A 20 -13.14 -11.38 3.57
C VAL A 20 -12.22 -10.92 4.68
N THR A 21 -10.96 -10.63 4.34
CA THR A 21 -10.00 -10.07 5.31
C THR A 21 -10.63 -8.98 6.19
N PRO A 22 -10.46 -9.03 7.52
CA PRO A 22 -10.91 -7.97 8.43
C PRO A 22 -10.39 -6.59 8.03
N MET A 23 -9.29 -6.56 7.26
CA MET A 23 -8.74 -5.37 6.63
C MET A 23 -9.72 -4.65 5.70
N ALA A 24 -10.60 -5.37 4.99
CA ALA A 24 -11.56 -4.81 4.04
C ALA A 24 -12.62 -3.92 4.72
N ASN A 25 -13.00 -4.29 5.95
CA ASN A 25 -13.98 -3.57 6.77
C ASN A 25 -13.32 -2.73 7.87
N ALA A 26 -11.98 -2.67 7.92
CA ALA A 26 -11.25 -1.96 8.96
C ALA A 26 -11.23 -0.45 8.71
N GLY A 27 -11.42 0.34 9.77
CA GLY A 27 -11.22 1.79 9.73
C GLY A 27 -9.75 2.16 9.45
N VAL A 28 -9.53 3.40 8.98
CA VAL A 28 -8.22 3.92 8.56
C VAL A 28 -7.13 3.73 9.64
N LEU A 29 -7.43 4.05 10.90
CA LEU A 29 -6.48 3.86 12.01
C LEU A 29 -6.16 2.39 12.28
N SER A 30 -7.14 1.49 12.11
CA SER A 30 -6.93 0.04 12.28
C SER A 30 -6.00 -0.50 11.21
N ILE A 31 -6.13 -0.03 9.96
CA ILE A 31 -5.20 -0.35 8.86
C ILE A 31 -3.79 0.16 9.18
N PHE A 32 -3.65 1.42 9.59
CA PHE A 32 -2.33 2.01 9.90
C PHE A 32 -1.62 1.36 11.08
N THR A 33 -2.36 0.95 12.11
CA THR A 33 -1.81 0.33 13.32
C THR A 33 -1.76 -1.20 13.25
N PHE A 34 -2.13 -1.79 12.11
CA PHE A 34 -2.28 -3.24 11.93
C PHE A 34 -3.21 -3.91 12.94
N TRP A 35 -4.14 -3.16 13.53
CA TRP A 35 -5.03 -3.67 14.58
C TRP A 35 -5.99 -4.75 14.06
N TRP A 36 -6.37 -4.67 12.78
CA TRP A 36 -7.19 -5.68 12.11
C TRP A 36 -6.55 -7.07 12.07
N LEU A 37 -5.22 -7.18 12.24
CA LEU A 37 -4.49 -8.44 12.26
C LEU A 37 -4.51 -9.12 13.63
N ASN A 38 -4.85 -8.39 14.70
CA ASN A 38 -4.81 -8.88 16.08
C ASN A 38 -5.64 -10.16 16.32
N PRO A 39 -6.88 -10.31 15.78
CA PRO A 39 -7.66 -11.55 15.94
C PRO A 39 -6.94 -12.77 15.36
N LEU A 40 -6.23 -12.62 14.24
CA LEU A 40 -5.48 -13.69 13.59
C LEU A 40 -4.26 -14.08 14.44
N MET A 41 -3.54 -13.10 14.99
CA MET A 41 -2.39 -13.35 15.86
C MET A 41 -2.77 -14.07 17.16
N ILE A 42 -3.90 -13.71 17.77
CA ILE A 42 -4.40 -14.36 18.99
C ILE A 42 -4.79 -15.83 18.71
N LYS A 43 -5.42 -16.09 17.56
CA LYS A 43 -5.77 -17.45 17.13
C LYS A 43 -4.51 -18.28 16.89
N GLY A 44 -3.51 -17.72 16.20
CA GLY A 44 -2.23 -18.40 15.94
C GLY A 44 -1.38 -18.68 17.15
N LYS A 45 -1.54 -17.90 18.23
CA LYS A 45 -0.91 -18.20 19.51
C LYS A 45 -1.51 -19.46 20.17
N SER A 46 -2.79 -19.72 19.94
CA SER A 46 -3.53 -20.79 20.60
C SER A 46 -3.56 -22.10 19.79
N GLN A 47 -3.43 -22.00 18.47
CA GLN A 47 -3.55 -23.12 17.53
C GLN A 47 -2.67 -22.88 16.30
N VAL A 48 -2.10 -23.94 15.73
CA VAL A 48 -1.49 -23.90 14.38
C VAL A 48 -2.59 -23.61 13.37
N LEU A 49 -2.48 -22.48 12.65
CA LEU A 49 -3.47 -22.09 11.66
C LEU A 49 -3.54 -23.13 10.55
N ASP A 50 -4.76 -23.49 10.18
CA ASP A 50 -5.07 -24.25 8.97
C ASP A 50 -5.34 -23.28 7.80
N ASP A 51 -5.25 -23.73 6.56
CA ASP A 51 -5.47 -22.92 5.37
C ASP A 51 -6.88 -22.30 5.34
N LYS A 52 -7.84 -22.94 6.02
CA LYS A 52 -9.23 -22.48 6.18
C LYS A 52 -9.37 -21.29 7.14
N ASP A 53 -8.37 -21.06 7.99
CA ASP A 53 -8.37 -19.98 8.99
C ASP A 53 -7.75 -18.69 8.45
N ILE A 54 -7.11 -18.75 7.28
CA ILE A 54 -6.53 -17.59 6.61
C ILE A 54 -7.66 -16.88 5.85
N PRO A 55 -7.94 -15.61 6.17
CA PRO A 55 -9.00 -14.88 5.49
C PRO A 55 -8.62 -14.60 4.03
N LYS A 56 -9.63 -14.59 3.16
CA LYS A 56 -9.43 -14.37 1.73
C LYS A 56 -9.03 -12.92 1.44
N LEU A 57 -8.17 -12.76 0.43
CA LEU A 57 -7.75 -11.44 -0.04
C LEU A 57 -8.96 -10.56 -0.33
N ARG A 58 -8.77 -9.26 -0.14
CA ARG A 58 -9.74 -8.26 -0.54
C ARG A 58 -10.00 -8.37 -2.05
N LYS A 59 -11.23 -8.10 -2.49
CA LYS A 59 -11.57 -8.15 -3.92
C LYS A 59 -10.65 -7.25 -4.75
N GLU A 60 -10.34 -6.05 -4.25
CA GLU A 60 -9.45 -5.11 -4.95
C GLU A 60 -7.98 -5.58 -5.04
N ASP A 61 -7.55 -6.47 -4.14
CA ASP A 61 -6.20 -7.04 -4.13
C ASP A 61 -6.13 -8.37 -4.93
N THR A 62 -7.23 -8.77 -5.56
CA THR A 62 -7.30 -10.00 -6.36
C THR A 62 -6.68 -9.77 -7.74
N SER A 63 -6.02 -10.81 -8.28
CA SER A 63 -5.34 -10.75 -9.59
C SER A 63 -6.28 -10.38 -10.73
N GLU A 64 -7.55 -10.78 -10.65
CA GLU A 64 -8.57 -10.48 -11.66
C GLU A 64 -8.87 -8.98 -11.73
N GLU A 65 -9.13 -8.33 -10.59
CA GLU A 65 -9.38 -6.89 -10.51
C GLU A 65 -8.16 -6.07 -10.90
N CYS A 66 -6.97 -6.47 -10.43
CA CYS A 66 -5.71 -5.81 -10.80
C CYS A 66 -5.45 -5.90 -12.31
N TYR A 67 -5.67 -7.06 -12.92
CA TYR A 67 -5.53 -7.27 -14.36
C TYR A 67 -6.56 -6.45 -15.14
N SER A 68 -7.82 -6.48 -14.73
CA SER A 68 -8.91 -5.73 -15.35
C SER A 68 -8.61 -4.23 -15.36
N SER A 69 -8.17 -3.68 -14.22
CA SER A 69 -7.91 -2.25 -14.10
C SER A 69 -6.65 -1.80 -14.85
N PHE A 70 -5.63 -2.68 -14.91
CA PHE A 70 -4.48 -2.47 -15.80
C PHE A 70 -4.88 -2.45 -17.28
N MET A 71 -5.71 -3.41 -17.71
CA MET A 71 -6.21 -3.51 -19.08
C MET A 71 -7.05 -2.29 -19.46
N GLU A 72 -7.93 -1.82 -18.59
CA GLU A 72 -8.72 -0.59 -18.80
C GLU A 72 -7.81 0.63 -19.03
N THR A 73 -6.72 0.74 -18.26
CA THR A 73 -5.74 1.82 -18.41
C THR A 73 -4.95 1.72 -19.72
N LEU A 74 -4.62 0.50 -20.14
CA LEU A 74 -3.94 0.23 -21.40
C LEU A 74 -4.82 0.60 -22.60
N GLU A 75 -6.10 0.19 -22.58
CA GLU A 75 -7.08 0.53 -23.62
C GLU A 75 -7.33 2.03 -23.71
N LYS A 76 -7.49 2.73 -22.57
CA LYS A 76 -7.61 4.20 -22.54
C LYS A 76 -6.41 4.90 -23.18
N ARG A 77 -5.20 4.33 -23.08
CA ARG A 77 -4.02 4.90 -23.74
C ARG A 77 -3.96 4.60 -25.22
N ARG A 78 -4.31 3.38 -25.62
CA ARG A 78 -4.42 3.01 -27.03
C ARG A 78 -5.43 3.91 -27.75
N ALA A 79 -6.58 4.19 -27.12
CA ALA A 79 -7.58 5.11 -27.68
C ALA A 79 -7.05 6.54 -27.83
N LYS A 80 -6.25 7.02 -26.87
CA LYS A 80 -5.65 8.36 -26.91
C LYS A 80 -4.51 8.49 -27.94
N SER A 81 -3.70 7.45 -28.15
CA SER A 81 -2.65 7.47 -29.17
C SER A 81 -3.23 7.47 -30.58
N VAL A 82 -4.30 6.71 -30.82
CA VAL A 82 -5.01 6.67 -32.12
C VAL A 82 -5.67 8.01 -32.48
N SER A 83 -6.21 8.74 -31.49
CA SER A 83 -6.83 10.06 -31.71
C SER A 83 -5.82 11.21 -31.85
N GLY A 84 -4.53 11.00 -31.52
CA GLY A 84 -3.50 12.04 -31.41
C GLY A 84 -2.59 12.22 -32.62
N GLY A 85 -2.86 11.55 -33.75
CA GLY A 85 -2.13 11.75 -35.01
C GLY A 85 -0.68 11.24 -35.05
N HIS A 86 -0.23 10.48 -34.06
CA HIS A 86 1.09 9.85 -34.04
C HIS A 86 0.96 8.35 -34.31
N GLY A 87 1.63 7.87 -35.36
CA GLY A 87 1.39 6.57 -35.98
C GLY A 87 1.46 5.36 -35.05
N ASP A 88 0.50 4.45 -35.29
CA ASP A 88 0.43 2.99 -35.06
C ASP A 88 1.58 2.30 -34.30
N SER A 89 1.93 2.81 -33.12
CA SER A 89 2.89 2.18 -32.22
C SER A 89 2.14 1.88 -30.93
N ASP A 90 1.96 0.60 -30.61
CA ASP A 90 1.40 0.19 -29.33
C ASP A 90 2.16 0.88 -28.19
N PRO A 91 1.46 1.47 -27.21
CA PRO A 91 2.13 2.15 -26.11
C PRO A 91 3.02 1.14 -25.36
N PRO A 92 4.28 1.50 -25.04
CA PRO A 92 5.19 0.57 -24.37
C PRO A 92 4.63 0.15 -23.01
N VAL A 93 4.55 -1.17 -22.79
CA VAL A 93 3.99 -1.79 -21.57
C VAL A 93 4.66 -1.31 -20.28
N LEU A 94 5.95 -0.96 -20.34
CA LEU A 94 6.67 -0.40 -19.20
C LEU A 94 6.16 1.00 -18.82
N SER A 95 5.74 1.80 -19.80
CA SER A 95 5.18 3.13 -19.54
C SER A 95 3.79 3.05 -18.93
N THR A 96 2.98 2.05 -19.31
CA THR A 96 1.67 1.79 -18.66
C THR A 96 1.87 1.34 -17.23
N LEU A 97 2.76 0.39 -17.00
CA LEU A 97 3.07 -0.09 -15.66
C LEU A 97 3.62 1.03 -14.76
N PHE A 98 4.55 1.84 -15.29
CA PHE A 98 5.15 2.91 -14.51
C PHE A 98 4.10 3.93 -14.05
N VAL A 99 3.19 4.35 -14.92
CA VAL A 99 2.13 5.31 -14.55
C VAL A 99 1.07 4.71 -13.67
N TRP A 100 0.73 3.43 -13.88
CA TRP A 100 -0.14 2.70 -12.96
C TRP A 100 0.45 2.72 -11.53
N GLN A 101 1.74 2.39 -11.42
CA GLN A 101 2.47 2.31 -10.15
C GLN A 101 2.99 3.67 -9.64
N ARG A 102 2.83 4.76 -10.40
CA ARG A 102 3.40 6.07 -10.04
C ARG A 102 2.81 6.64 -8.75
N LYS A 103 1.55 6.36 -8.45
CA LYS A 103 0.92 6.81 -7.19
C LYS A 103 1.63 6.22 -5.98
N GLU A 104 1.90 4.92 -6.01
CA GLU A 104 2.62 4.22 -4.94
C GLU A 104 4.06 4.74 -4.81
N LEU A 105 4.77 4.88 -5.95
CA LEU A 105 6.13 5.42 -5.95
C LEU A 105 6.22 6.83 -5.35
N VAL A 106 5.25 7.71 -5.62
CA VAL A 106 5.21 9.06 -5.04
C VAL A 106 4.99 9.00 -3.53
N ILE A 107 4.08 8.15 -3.05
CA ILE A 107 3.83 7.97 -1.62
C ILE A 107 5.09 7.45 -0.91
N THR A 108 5.74 6.43 -1.48
CA THR A 108 7.01 5.89 -0.97
C THR A 108 8.09 6.97 -0.94
N GLY A 109 8.20 7.79 -1.99
CA GLY A 109 9.14 8.91 -2.06
C GLY A 109 8.90 9.95 -0.96
N ILE A 110 7.65 10.36 -0.75
CA ILE A 110 7.27 11.31 0.32
C ILE A 110 7.64 10.73 1.68
N PHE A 111 7.33 9.45 1.93
CA PHE A 111 7.66 8.78 3.18
C PHE A 111 9.18 8.74 3.43
N ALA A 112 9.96 8.46 2.39
CA ALA A 112 11.41 8.51 2.46
C ALA A 112 11.94 9.90 2.81
N LEU A 113 11.37 10.96 2.21
CA LEU A 113 11.73 12.35 2.54
C LEU A 113 11.42 12.69 3.99
N ILE A 114 10.22 12.36 4.48
CA ILE A 114 9.85 12.57 5.89
C ILE A 114 10.80 11.84 6.82
N LYS A 115 11.16 10.58 6.51
CA LYS A 115 12.11 9.80 7.29
C LYS A 115 13.49 10.47 7.37
N VAL A 116 13.99 10.96 6.24
CA VAL A 116 15.29 11.66 6.19
C VAL A 116 15.24 12.95 7.02
N LEU A 117 14.17 13.73 6.90
CA LEU A 117 13.98 14.94 7.71
C LEU A 117 13.90 14.62 9.21
N ALA A 118 13.20 13.56 9.60
CA ALA A 118 13.12 13.11 10.99
C ALA A 118 14.50 12.70 11.53
N LEU A 119 15.28 11.94 10.74
CA LEU A 119 16.65 11.56 11.10
C LEU A 119 17.58 12.76 11.20
N ALA A 120 17.46 13.71 10.27
CA ALA A 120 18.22 14.96 10.31
C ALA A 120 17.84 15.82 11.52
N SER A 121 16.57 15.76 11.96
CA SER A 121 16.07 16.50 13.13
C SER A 121 16.62 15.98 14.45
N GLY A 122 16.99 14.70 14.53
CA GLY A 122 17.58 14.10 15.74
C GLY A 122 18.79 14.88 16.28
N PRO A 123 19.85 15.07 15.47
CA PRO A 123 20.99 15.91 15.84
C PRO A 123 20.62 17.38 16.14
N LEU A 124 19.59 17.94 15.48
CA LEU A 124 19.15 19.33 15.70
C LEU A 124 18.45 19.52 17.05
N ILE A 125 17.68 18.53 17.47
CA ILE A 125 17.03 18.49 18.79
C ILE A 125 18.08 18.21 19.85
N LEU A 126 19.01 17.26 19.59
CA LEU A 126 20.08 16.92 20.52
C LEU A 126 21.02 18.10 20.80
N ARG A 127 21.42 18.85 19.76
CA ARG A 127 22.24 20.07 19.96
C ARG A 127 21.51 21.12 20.79
N ALA A 128 20.21 21.32 20.57
CA ALA A 128 19.40 22.28 21.34
C ALA A 128 19.29 21.83 22.80
N PHE A 129 19.10 20.53 23.02
CA PHE A 129 19.10 19.93 24.36
C PHE A 129 20.45 20.09 25.08
N ILE A 130 21.57 19.83 24.39
CA ILE A 130 22.92 20.04 24.95
C ILE A 130 23.13 21.50 25.33
N GLN A 131 22.70 22.46 24.50
CA GLN A 131 22.80 23.90 24.80
C GLN A 131 21.96 24.31 26.02
N LEU A 132 20.76 23.74 26.17
CA LEU A 132 19.92 23.96 27.35
C LEU A 132 20.55 23.39 28.64
N VAL A 133 21.16 22.20 28.56
CA VAL A 133 21.77 21.52 29.73
C VAL A 133 23.15 22.10 30.08
N GLN A 134 23.92 22.57 29.10
CA GLN A 134 25.22 23.21 29.33
C GLN A 134 25.09 24.63 29.88
N GLY A 135 23.87 25.18 30.00
CA GLY A 135 23.62 26.46 30.64
C GLY A 135 24.35 27.60 29.94
N ASN A 136 24.43 27.58 28.61
CA ASN A 136 25.06 28.71 27.90
C ASN A 136 24.16 29.93 28.04
N GLU A 137 24.64 30.90 28.81
CA GLU A 137 24.11 32.22 29.10
C GLU A 137 24.04 33.12 27.85
N SER A 138 23.39 32.66 26.79
CA SER A 138 23.15 33.44 25.57
C SER A 138 21.68 33.87 25.42
N PHE A 139 20.92 33.82 26.50
CA PHE A 139 19.72 34.65 26.66
C PHE A 139 20.07 35.90 27.46
N GLU A 140 21.02 36.67 26.92
CA GLU A 140 21.16 38.10 27.24
C GLU A 140 19.92 38.79 26.66
N ASN A 141 18.81 38.79 27.42
CA ASN A 141 17.62 39.68 27.36
C ASN A 141 16.24 39.03 27.60
N GLU A 142 16.08 38.10 28.55
CA GLU A 142 14.75 37.88 29.16
C GLU A 142 14.80 37.96 30.69
N GLY A 143 15.16 39.15 31.18
CA GLY A 143 14.89 39.58 32.54
C GLY A 143 13.53 40.27 32.63
N TYR A 144 12.44 39.50 32.64
CA TYR A 144 11.13 39.91 33.19
C TYR A 144 10.39 38.66 33.67
N PHE A 145 10.71 38.20 34.88
CA PHE A 145 9.84 38.18 36.06
C PHE A 145 10.56 37.51 37.23
#